data_AF-A0AA43J7M7-F1
#
_entry.id   AF-A0AA43J7M7-F1
#
_cell.length_a   1.000
_cell.length_b   1.000
_cell.length_c   1.000
_cell.angle_alpha   90.00
_cell.angle_beta   90.00
_cell.angle_gamma   90.00
#
_symmetry.space_group_name_H-M   'P 1'
#
loop_
_entity.id
_entity.type
_entity.pdbx_description
1 polymer ?
#
loop_
_entity_poly.entity_id
_entity_poly.type
_entity_poly.pdbx_seq_one_letter_code
_entity_poly.pdbx_strand_id
1 'polypeptide(L)'
;MITSYTVILTPSHKTIEQPVNRDTAAGLFLPISYVRARDPQATVVIQPSDHFVYPERRFVETVRQSVVAAEAMPDRLLLLGVQPDRLETEYGWIQRGAQLNGTSTHPIHAVSSFVEKPGIAQADAALRAGGLWNTLVLTATVDALWKAGWACFPDLMVLFERLCAAWGTPDEAGVLEDVYREMPQYNFSSHLLQRVPERVAVMELTGVLWSDWGKPERIAESIRRIGKVPAFPLDCLGRPFAPNPIPQKAEELLVSA
;
A
#
# COMPACT_ATOMS: atom_id res chain seq x y z
N MET A 1 6.33 8.69 9.68
CA MET A 1 6.31 7.38 8.99
C MET A 1 7.07 7.56 7.69
N ILE A 2 8.23 6.91 7.57
CA ILE A 2 8.97 6.79 6.31
C ILE A 2 8.43 5.53 5.67
N THR A 3 7.78 5.64 4.51
CA THR A 3 7.28 4.49 3.77
C THR A 3 8.44 3.92 2.97
N SER A 4 9.06 2.87 3.47
CA SER A 4 10.07 2.11 2.71
C SER A 4 9.37 1.06 1.84
N TYR A 5 9.60 1.10 0.54
CA TYR A 5 9.10 0.10 -0.40
C TYR A 5 10.21 -0.90 -0.72
N THR A 6 9.97 -2.18 -0.42
CA THR A 6 10.89 -3.26 -0.77
C THR A 6 10.45 -3.88 -2.09
N VAL A 7 11.24 -3.72 -3.14
CA VAL A 7 11.07 -4.47 -4.41
C VAL A 7 11.74 -5.84 -4.23
N ILE A 8 10.95 -6.91 -4.19
CA ILE A 8 11.49 -8.29 -4.09
C ILE A 8 11.60 -8.90 -5.49
N LEU A 9 12.81 -8.83 -6.05
CA LEU A 9 13.29 -9.70 -7.10
C LEU A 9 14.42 -10.53 -6.46
N THR A 10 14.51 -11.83 -6.71
CA THR A 10 15.50 -12.74 -6.07
C THR A 10 16.96 -12.25 -6.16
N PRO A 11 17.93 -12.84 -5.41
CA PRO A 11 18.20 -12.75 -3.97
C PRO A 11 18.84 -11.41 -3.50
N SER A 12 18.78 -10.35 -4.30
CA SER A 12 19.21 -9.01 -3.88
C SER A 12 18.00 -8.12 -3.64
N HIS A 13 17.71 -7.85 -2.37
CA HIS A 13 16.78 -6.78 -2.00
C HIS A 13 17.40 -5.44 -2.43
N LYS A 14 16.63 -4.60 -3.12
CA LYS A 14 17.02 -3.20 -3.39
C LYS A 14 16.17 -2.29 -2.52
N THR A 15 16.84 -1.57 -1.62
CA THR A 15 16.23 -0.44 -0.91
C THR A 15 16.28 0.78 -1.82
N ILE A 16 15.15 1.48 -1.93
CA ILE A 16 15.05 2.73 -2.69
C ILE A 16 14.66 3.80 -1.69
N GLU A 17 15.55 4.77 -1.50
CA GLU A 17 15.37 5.83 -0.52
C GLU A 17 14.71 7.05 -1.18
N GLN A 18 13.69 7.57 -0.53
CA GLN A 18 13.10 8.85 -0.92
C GLN A 18 13.92 9.98 -0.32
N PRO A 19 14.36 10.99 -1.10
CA PRO A 19 15.03 12.17 -0.56
C PRO A 19 14.20 12.92 0.49
N VAL A 20 12.87 12.93 0.32
CA VAL A 20 11.91 13.51 1.27
C VAL A 20 10.56 12.81 1.14
N ASN A 21 9.79 12.72 2.23
CA ASN A 21 8.44 12.16 2.19
C ASN A 21 7.50 13.10 1.40
N ARG A 22 6.99 12.60 0.27
CA ARG A 22 6.03 13.29 -0.62
C ARG A 22 4.68 12.56 -0.70
N ASP A 23 4.30 11.88 0.39
CA ASP A 23 3.12 11.02 0.49
C ASP A 23 3.22 9.77 -0.42
N THR A 24 2.17 8.97 -0.40
CA THR A 24 2.08 7.59 -0.89
C THR A 24 2.13 7.45 -2.40
N ALA A 25 1.72 8.45 -3.19
CA ALA A 25 1.84 8.37 -4.65
C ALA A 25 3.31 8.42 -5.08
N ALA A 26 4.09 9.38 -4.57
CA ALA A 26 5.53 9.42 -4.84
C ALA A 26 6.26 8.21 -4.25
N GLY A 27 5.82 7.77 -3.06
CA GLY A 27 6.24 6.50 -2.44
C GLY A 27 6.09 5.32 -3.38
N LEU A 28 4.94 5.20 -4.03
CA LEU A 28 4.63 4.09 -4.91
C LEU A 28 5.31 4.24 -6.27
N PHE A 29 5.26 5.41 -6.91
CA PHE A 29 5.75 5.58 -8.27
C PHE A 29 7.27 5.62 -8.39
N LEU A 30 8.00 5.99 -7.33
CA LEU A 30 9.46 5.90 -7.31
C LEU A 30 9.98 4.46 -7.55
N PRO A 31 9.66 3.45 -6.73
CA PRO A 31 10.10 2.08 -7.00
C PRO A 31 9.52 1.53 -8.31
N ILE A 32 8.30 1.95 -8.71
CA ILE A 32 7.72 1.55 -9.99
C ILE A 32 8.50 2.11 -11.19
N SER A 33 9.08 3.32 -11.10
CA SER A 33 9.93 3.86 -12.17
C SER A 33 11.18 2.99 -12.38
N TYR A 34 11.78 2.49 -11.29
CA TYR A 34 12.90 1.54 -11.34
C TYR A 34 12.51 0.19 -11.94
N VAL A 35 11.35 -0.36 -11.56
CA VAL A 35 10.84 -1.61 -12.14
C VAL A 35 10.57 -1.39 -13.63
N ARG A 36 9.91 -0.29 -13.99
CA ARG A 36 9.56 0.04 -15.38
C ARG A 36 10.77 0.18 -16.28
N ALA A 37 11.82 0.85 -15.81
CA ALA A 37 13.04 1.02 -16.60
C ALA A 37 13.73 -0.32 -16.90
N ARG A 38 13.58 -1.31 -16.00
CA ARG A 38 14.10 -2.67 -16.17
C ARG A 38 13.19 -3.58 -16.98
N ASP A 39 11.89 -3.59 -16.66
CA ASP A 39 10.87 -4.41 -17.29
C ASP A 39 9.52 -3.67 -17.29
N PRO A 40 9.16 -3.00 -18.40
CA PRO A 40 7.92 -2.25 -18.50
C PRO A 40 6.67 -3.14 -18.58
N GLN A 41 6.82 -4.45 -18.77
CA GLN A 41 5.73 -5.43 -18.82
C GLN A 41 5.57 -6.23 -17.51
N ALA A 42 6.39 -5.95 -16.49
CA ALA A 42 6.35 -6.66 -15.23
C ALA A 42 4.97 -6.52 -14.53
N THR A 43 4.57 -7.59 -13.84
CA THR A 43 3.50 -7.56 -12.85
C THR A 43 4.11 -7.30 -11.48
N VAL A 44 3.57 -6.34 -10.74
CA VAL A 44 4.05 -5.95 -9.41
C VAL A 44 3.01 -6.24 -8.35
N VAL A 45 3.48 -6.63 -7.18
CA VAL A 45 2.70 -6.64 -5.94
C VAL A 45 3.19 -5.51 -5.06
N ILE A 46 2.27 -4.66 -4.63
CA ILE A 46 2.51 -3.53 -3.76
C ILE A 46 1.80 -3.81 -2.45
N GLN A 47 2.51 -3.68 -1.33
CA GLN A 47 1.95 -3.87 0.01
C GLN A 47 2.60 -2.91 1.00
N PRO A 48 1.84 -2.37 1.96
CA PRO A 48 2.42 -1.69 3.12
C PRO A 48 3.26 -2.65 3.96
N SER A 49 4.35 -2.15 4.53
CA SER A 49 5.34 -2.94 5.27
C SER A 49 4.99 -3.14 6.76
N ASP A 50 3.98 -2.44 7.24
CA ASP A 50 3.55 -2.38 8.64
C ASP A 50 2.25 -3.15 8.93
N HIS A 51 1.72 -3.90 7.95
CA HIS A 51 0.51 -4.69 8.11
C HIS A 51 0.76 -6.02 8.81
N PHE A 52 -0.24 -6.47 9.57
CA PHE A 52 -0.32 -7.81 10.14
C PHE A 52 -1.29 -8.68 9.36
N VAL A 53 -0.86 -9.90 9.04
CA VAL A 53 -1.66 -10.92 8.35
C VAL A 53 -1.49 -12.29 9.00
N TYR A 54 -2.59 -13.03 9.18
CA TYR A 54 -2.55 -14.38 9.74
C TYR A 54 -3.73 -15.26 9.29
N PRO A 55 -3.53 -16.53 8.89
CA PRO A 55 -2.24 -17.19 8.66
C PRO A 55 -1.61 -16.72 7.35
N GLU A 56 -0.30 -16.51 7.36
CA GLU A 56 0.50 -15.94 6.26
C GLU A 56 0.36 -16.77 4.99
N ARG A 57 0.25 -18.10 5.11
CA ARG A 57 0.08 -19.01 3.96
C ARG A 57 -1.13 -18.66 3.09
N ARG A 58 -2.26 -18.27 3.71
CA ARG A 58 -3.49 -17.92 3.00
C ARG A 58 -3.40 -16.55 2.34
N PHE A 59 -2.71 -15.62 3.01
CA PHE A 59 -2.38 -14.33 2.41
C PHE A 59 -1.53 -14.52 1.14
N VAL A 60 -0.44 -15.28 1.23
CA VAL A 60 0.44 -15.56 0.09
C VAL A 60 -0.31 -16.30 -1.04
N GLU A 61 -1.20 -17.23 -0.72
CA GLU A 61 -2.05 -17.89 -1.70
C GLU A 61 -2.94 -16.88 -2.45
N THR A 62 -3.63 -16.00 -1.73
CA THR A 62 -4.48 -14.96 -2.32
C THR A 62 -3.67 -13.97 -3.17
N VAL A 63 -2.48 -13.57 -2.70
CA VAL A 63 -1.56 -12.71 -3.48
C VAL A 63 -1.16 -13.39 -4.78
N ARG A 64 -0.81 -14.69 -4.78
CA ARG A 64 -0.50 -15.42 -6.02
C ARG A 64 -1.67 -15.44 -6.99
N GLN A 65 -2.89 -15.65 -6.51
CA GLN A 65 -4.09 -15.61 -7.35
C GLN A 65 -4.34 -14.21 -7.90
N SER A 66 -4.04 -13.16 -7.13
CA SER A 66 -4.13 -11.78 -7.61
C SER A 66 -3.12 -11.46 -8.72
N VAL A 67 -1.93 -12.06 -8.71
CA VAL A 67 -0.93 -11.94 -9.80
C VAL A 67 -1.48 -12.55 -11.08
N VAL A 68 -1.95 -13.79 -11.02
CA VAL A 68 -2.56 -14.47 -12.18
C VAL A 68 -3.74 -13.67 -12.74
N ALA A 69 -4.57 -13.12 -11.86
CA ALA A 69 -5.70 -12.30 -12.26
C ALA A 69 -5.31 -10.94 -12.87
N ALA A 70 -4.28 -10.28 -12.35
CA ALA A 70 -3.76 -9.03 -12.90
C ALA A 70 -3.16 -9.23 -14.30
N GLU A 71 -2.46 -10.34 -14.52
CA GLU A 71 -1.93 -10.73 -15.84
C GLU A 71 -3.06 -10.99 -16.85
N ALA A 72 -4.16 -11.60 -16.40
CA ALA A 72 -5.35 -11.83 -17.23
C ALA A 72 -6.19 -10.56 -17.49
N MET A 73 -6.02 -9.51 -16.69
CA MET A 73 -6.72 -8.23 -16.79
C MET A 73 -5.72 -7.07 -16.78
N PRO A 74 -4.86 -6.98 -17.82
CA PRO A 74 -3.65 -6.16 -17.78
C PRO A 74 -3.88 -4.65 -17.69
N ASP A 75 -5.11 -4.16 -17.90
CA ASP A 75 -5.51 -2.75 -17.77
C ASP A 75 -6.13 -2.41 -16.39
N ARG A 76 -6.16 -3.35 -15.44
CA ARG A 76 -6.79 -3.18 -14.12
C ARG A 76 -5.80 -3.14 -12.97
N LEU A 77 -6.18 -2.38 -11.95
CA LEU A 77 -5.53 -2.35 -10.63
C LEU A 77 -6.30 -3.27 -9.69
N LEU A 78 -5.74 -4.43 -9.33
CA LEU A 78 -6.43 -5.42 -8.50
C LEU A 78 -6.07 -5.25 -7.02
N LEU A 79 -7.00 -4.69 -6.24
CA LEU A 79 -6.88 -4.56 -4.80
C LEU A 79 -7.27 -5.86 -4.08
N LEU A 80 -6.65 -6.08 -2.93
CA LEU A 80 -7.15 -7.03 -1.95
C LEU A 80 -8.01 -6.28 -0.91
N GLY A 81 -9.27 -6.70 -0.79
CA GLY A 81 -10.22 -6.15 0.18
C GLY A 81 -10.48 -7.11 1.33
N VAL A 82 -10.75 -6.59 2.52
CA VAL A 82 -11.10 -7.40 3.70
C VAL A 82 -12.54 -7.12 4.12
N GLN A 83 -13.29 -8.17 4.42
CA GLN A 83 -14.64 -8.03 4.96
C GLN A 83 -14.55 -7.34 6.35
N PRO A 84 -15.23 -6.20 6.54
CA PRO A 84 -15.23 -5.48 7.82
C PRO A 84 -15.88 -6.31 8.93
N ASP A 85 -15.30 -6.25 10.13
CA ASP A 85 -15.91 -6.79 11.36
C ASP A 85 -16.47 -5.69 12.28
N ARG A 86 -16.27 -4.42 11.92
CA ARG A 86 -16.75 -3.25 12.64
C ARG A 86 -16.83 -2.02 11.73
N LEU A 87 -17.40 -0.95 12.25
CA LEU A 87 -17.28 0.38 11.64
C LEU A 87 -15.85 0.92 11.84
N GLU A 88 -15.26 1.47 10.78
CA GLU A 88 -13.91 2.04 10.80
C GLU A 88 -13.83 3.23 9.84
N THR A 89 -13.34 4.37 10.33
CA THR A 89 -13.25 5.62 9.56
C THR A 89 -11.82 5.93 9.10
N GLU A 90 -10.81 5.25 9.66
CA GLU A 90 -9.41 5.44 9.30
C GLU A 90 -8.97 4.58 8.10
N TYR A 91 -9.84 3.71 7.59
CA TYR A 91 -9.61 2.88 6.41
C TYR A 91 -10.31 3.43 5.18
N GLY A 92 -9.79 3.08 4.00
CA GLY A 92 -10.55 3.18 2.76
C GLY A 92 -11.64 2.12 2.66
N TRP A 93 -12.73 2.43 1.98
CA TRP A 93 -13.87 1.54 1.75
C TRP A 93 -14.08 1.30 0.26
N ILE A 94 -14.28 0.04 -0.10
CA ILE A 94 -14.46 -0.44 -1.47
C ILE A 94 -15.87 -1.00 -1.61
N GLN A 95 -16.69 -0.38 -2.46
CA GLN A 95 -17.95 -0.97 -2.87
C GLN A 95 -17.75 -1.87 -4.08
N ARG A 96 -18.19 -3.12 -3.96
CA ARG A 96 -18.17 -4.09 -5.06
C ARG A 96 -19.17 -3.67 -6.14
N GLY A 97 -18.76 -3.79 -7.39
CA GLY A 97 -19.57 -3.66 -8.59
C GLY A 97 -19.88 -5.03 -9.20
N ALA A 98 -20.02 -5.06 -10.53
CA ALA A 98 -20.27 -6.29 -11.27
C ALA A 98 -19.13 -7.31 -11.08
N GLN A 99 -19.48 -8.59 -11.06
CA GLN A 99 -18.51 -9.68 -11.05
C GLN A 99 -17.74 -9.70 -12.38
N LEU A 100 -16.42 -9.85 -12.28
CA LEU A 100 -15.49 -9.99 -13.39
C LEU A 100 -15.01 -11.44 -13.51
N ASN A 101 -14.16 -11.71 -14.51
CA ASN A 101 -13.52 -13.00 -14.67
C ASN A 101 -12.63 -13.31 -13.46
N GLY A 102 -13.02 -14.32 -12.69
CA GLY A 102 -12.29 -14.84 -11.53
C GLY A 102 -12.63 -16.32 -11.33
N THR A 103 -12.03 -16.97 -10.34
CA THR A 103 -12.38 -18.35 -10.01
C THR A 103 -13.54 -18.38 -9.02
N SER A 104 -14.18 -19.54 -8.86
CA SER A 104 -15.21 -19.72 -7.82
C SER A 104 -14.68 -19.51 -6.41
N THR A 105 -13.39 -19.80 -6.18
CA THR A 105 -12.73 -19.64 -4.87
C THR A 105 -12.17 -18.23 -4.65
N HIS A 106 -11.89 -17.49 -5.72
CA HIS A 106 -11.39 -16.12 -5.69
C HIS A 106 -12.20 -15.25 -6.66
N PRO A 107 -13.46 -14.93 -6.31
CA PRO A 107 -14.28 -14.08 -7.15
C PRO A 107 -13.69 -12.67 -7.18
N ILE A 108 -13.68 -12.08 -8.38
CA ILE A 108 -13.18 -10.74 -8.60
C ILE A 108 -14.35 -9.87 -9.00
N HIS A 109 -14.42 -8.67 -8.44
CA HIS A 109 -15.45 -7.70 -8.76
C HIS A 109 -14.81 -6.41 -9.27
N ALA A 110 -15.49 -5.73 -10.18
CA ALA A 110 -15.19 -4.33 -10.44
C ALA A 110 -15.42 -3.52 -9.16
N VAL A 111 -14.79 -2.34 -9.05
CA VAL A 111 -15.08 -1.40 -7.97
C VAL A 111 -16.10 -0.37 -8.49
N SER A 112 -17.27 -0.30 -7.85
CA SER A 112 -18.31 0.67 -8.22
C SER A 112 -18.07 2.04 -7.58
N SER A 113 -17.54 2.06 -6.36
CA SER A 113 -17.07 3.26 -5.70
C SER A 113 -15.97 2.93 -4.70
N PHE A 114 -15.05 3.87 -4.52
CA PHE A 114 -14.01 3.83 -3.50
C PHE A 114 -14.08 5.12 -2.70
N VAL A 115 -13.94 5.05 -1.36
CA VAL A 115 -13.90 6.23 -0.49
C VAL A 115 -12.77 6.07 0.52
N GLU A 116 -11.77 6.94 0.46
CA GLU A 116 -10.67 6.99 1.43
C GLU A 116 -11.11 7.72 2.70
N LYS A 117 -10.92 7.08 3.87
CA LYS A 117 -11.14 7.64 5.20
C LYS A 117 -12.46 8.42 5.33
N PRO A 118 -13.61 7.75 5.09
CA PRO A 118 -14.91 8.39 5.11
C PRO A 118 -15.30 8.93 6.49
N GLY A 119 -16.21 9.90 6.50
CA GLY A 119 -16.94 10.25 7.72
C GLY A 119 -17.83 9.11 8.20
N ILE A 120 -18.25 9.14 9.47
CA ILE A 120 -19.03 8.08 10.14
C ILE A 120 -20.24 7.65 9.31
N ALA A 121 -21.04 8.59 8.80
CA ALA A 121 -22.24 8.29 8.01
C ALA A 121 -21.94 7.53 6.71
N GLN A 122 -20.84 7.87 6.04
CA GLN A 122 -20.41 7.22 4.80
C GLN A 122 -19.85 5.82 5.07
N ALA A 123 -19.03 5.67 6.13
CA ALA A 123 -18.53 4.36 6.57
C ALA A 123 -19.67 3.40 6.93
N ASP A 124 -20.68 3.91 7.63
CA ASP A 124 -21.85 3.15 8.08
C ASP A 124 -22.76 2.74 6.91
N ALA A 125 -22.93 3.63 5.92
CA ALA A 125 -23.58 3.27 4.66
C ALA A 125 -22.81 2.19 3.89
N ALA A 126 -21.49 2.31 3.78
CA ALA A 126 -20.64 1.32 3.11
C ALA A 126 -20.69 -0.05 3.82
N LEU A 127 -20.66 -0.07 5.16
CA LEU A 127 -20.79 -1.29 5.95
C LEU A 127 -22.13 -2.00 5.67
N ARG A 128 -23.25 -1.26 5.70
CA ARG A 128 -24.57 -1.82 5.37
C ARG A 128 -24.68 -2.33 3.93
N ALA A 129 -23.95 -1.72 3.00
CA ALA A 129 -23.92 -2.12 1.60
C ALA A 129 -22.95 -3.29 1.32
N GLY A 130 -22.36 -3.89 2.36
CA GLY A 130 -21.41 -4.99 2.22
C GLY A 130 -20.09 -4.55 1.58
N GLY A 131 -19.67 -3.31 1.82
CA GLY A 131 -18.37 -2.79 1.41
C GLY A 131 -17.21 -3.53 2.09
N LEU A 132 -16.04 -3.47 1.45
CA LEU A 132 -14.80 -4.04 1.95
C LEU A 132 -13.87 -2.95 2.46
N TRP A 133 -13.03 -3.25 3.45
CA TRP A 133 -11.89 -2.40 3.78
C TRP A 133 -10.80 -2.51 2.73
N ASN A 134 -10.22 -1.38 2.35
CA ASN A 134 -9.03 -1.29 1.52
C ASN A 134 -7.79 -1.67 2.32
N THR A 135 -7.07 -2.70 1.89
CA THR A 135 -5.81 -3.13 2.54
C THR A 135 -4.57 -2.47 1.94
N LEU A 136 -4.70 -1.68 0.88
CA LEU A 136 -3.58 -1.18 0.06
C LEU A 136 -2.65 -2.27 -0.50
N VAL A 137 -2.98 -3.56 -0.34
CA VAL A 137 -2.31 -4.63 -1.08
C VAL A 137 -2.90 -4.65 -2.48
N LEU A 138 -2.05 -4.39 -3.46
CA LEU A 138 -2.44 -4.17 -4.85
C LEU A 138 -1.55 -5.01 -5.76
N THR A 139 -2.15 -5.62 -6.76
CA THR A 139 -1.43 -6.28 -7.85
C THR A 139 -1.85 -5.68 -9.18
N ALA A 140 -0.86 -5.32 -10.01
CA ALA A 140 -1.11 -4.70 -11.30
C ALA A 140 0.10 -4.89 -12.24
N THR A 141 -0.14 -4.75 -13.54
CA THR A 141 0.97 -4.55 -14.49
C THR A 141 1.57 -3.16 -14.27
N VAL A 142 2.87 -3.03 -14.48
CA VAL A 142 3.56 -1.73 -14.47
C VAL A 142 2.90 -0.76 -15.44
N ASP A 143 2.50 -1.24 -16.62
CA ASP A 143 1.83 -0.43 -17.63
C ASP A 143 0.47 0.13 -17.17
N ALA A 144 -0.38 -0.68 -16.52
CA ALA A 144 -1.65 -0.20 -15.96
C ALA A 144 -1.44 0.85 -14.88
N LEU A 145 -0.48 0.63 -13.97
CA LEU A 145 -0.12 1.61 -12.94
C LEU A 145 0.38 2.91 -13.57
N TRP A 146 1.25 2.82 -14.57
CA TRP A 146 1.81 4.00 -15.25
C TRP A 146 0.73 4.80 -15.96
N LYS A 147 -0.19 4.14 -16.68
CA LYS A 147 -1.35 4.77 -17.31
C LYS A 147 -2.27 5.43 -16.28
N ALA A 148 -2.53 4.78 -15.15
CA ALA A 148 -3.33 5.36 -14.06
C ALA A 148 -2.63 6.57 -13.43
N GLY A 149 -1.30 6.50 -13.25
CA GLY A 149 -0.47 7.62 -12.82
C GLY A 149 -0.61 8.82 -13.75
N TRP A 150 -0.49 8.62 -15.06
CA TRP A 150 -0.65 9.69 -16.05
C TRP A 150 -2.05 10.30 -16.07
N ALA A 151 -3.09 9.48 -15.86
CA ALA A 151 -4.46 9.95 -15.81
C ALA A 151 -4.76 10.82 -14.57
N CYS A 152 -4.10 10.53 -13.43
CA CYS A 152 -4.39 11.19 -12.15
C CYS A 152 -3.36 12.25 -11.75
N PHE A 153 -2.10 12.08 -12.13
CA PHE A 153 -0.94 12.86 -11.65
C PHE A 153 0.02 13.25 -12.79
N PRO A 154 -0.44 13.93 -13.86
CA PRO A 154 0.42 14.21 -15.02
C PRO A 154 1.69 15.01 -14.67
N ASP A 155 1.60 15.93 -13.70
CA ASP A 155 2.73 16.72 -13.18
C ASP A 155 3.77 15.85 -12.45
N LEU A 156 3.34 14.92 -11.60
CA LEU A 156 4.20 13.93 -10.94
C LEU A 156 4.82 12.95 -11.95
N MET A 157 4.06 12.51 -12.95
CA MET A 157 4.55 11.54 -13.93
C MET A 157 5.63 12.11 -14.83
N VAL A 158 5.55 13.39 -15.23
CA VAL A 158 6.63 14.07 -15.98
C VAL A 158 7.96 13.99 -15.22
N LEU A 159 7.93 14.12 -13.90
CA LEU A 159 9.14 14.03 -13.07
C LEU A 159 9.70 12.59 -13.05
N PHE A 160 8.83 11.59 -12.98
CA PHE A 160 9.27 10.19 -13.04
C PHE A 160 9.76 9.77 -14.43
N GLU A 161 9.26 10.34 -15.53
CA GLU A 161 9.86 10.13 -16.86
C GLU A 161 11.29 10.70 -16.93
N ARG A 162 11.53 11.88 -16.34
CA ARG A 162 12.89 12.44 -16.23
C ARG A 162 13.82 11.49 -15.46
N LEU A 163 13.36 10.94 -14.34
CA LEU A 163 14.12 9.98 -13.56
C LEU A 163 14.39 8.67 -14.34
N CYS A 164 13.39 8.15 -15.05
CA CYS A 164 13.55 6.97 -15.91
C CYS A 164 14.64 7.18 -16.99
N ALA A 165 14.72 8.38 -17.59
CA ALA A 165 15.72 8.71 -18.59
C ALA A 165 17.16 8.77 -18.03
N ALA A 166 17.30 9.06 -16.74
CA ALA A 166 18.59 9.09 -16.04
C ALA A 166 19.00 7.73 -15.43
N TRP A 167 18.14 6.72 -15.53
CA TRP A 167 18.36 5.43 -14.89
C TRP A 167 19.66 4.76 -15.36
N GLY A 168 20.49 4.32 -14.41
CA GLY A 168 21.77 3.68 -14.67
C GLY A 168 22.89 4.62 -15.14
N THR A 169 22.63 5.92 -15.21
CA THR A 169 23.65 6.92 -15.53
C THR A 169 24.39 7.40 -14.27
N PRO A 170 25.60 7.98 -14.39
CA PRO A 170 26.30 8.58 -13.24
C PRO A 170 25.53 9.72 -12.55
N ASP A 171 24.56 10.32 -13.22
CA ASP A 171 23.79 11.48 -12.75
C ASP A 171 22.42 11.10 -12.14
N GLU A 172 22.10 9.79 -12.05
CA GLU A 172 20.80 9.32 -11.54
C GLU A 172 20.44 9.92 -10.17
N ALA A 173 21.42 10.00 -9.26
CA ALA A 173 21.22 10.55 -7.93
C ALA A 173 20.93 12.05 -7.94
N GLY A 174 21.64 12.83 -8.78
CA GLY A 174 21.40 14.27 -8.93
C GLY A 174 20.02 14.54 -9.51
N VAL A 175 19.63 13.78 -10.53
CA VAL A 175 18.29 13.86 -11.12
C VAL A 175 17.19 13.50 -10.11
N LEU A 176 17.42 12.49 -9.26
CA LEU A 176 16.47 12.11 -8.20
C LEU A 176 16.27 13.26 -7.20
N GLU A 177 17.34 13.92 -6.75
CA GLU A 177 17.26 15.06 -5.84
C GLU A 177 16.49 16.24 -6.46
N ASP A 178 16.78 16.58 -7.72
CA ASP A 178 16.11 17.66 -8.44
C ASP A 178 14.62 17.37 -8.64
N VAL A 179 14.29 16.14 -9.07
CA VAL A 179 12.91 15.66 -9.18
C VAL A 179 12.17 15.77 -7.84
N TYR A 180 12.79 15.38 -6.72
CA TYR A 180 12.16 15.45 -5.40
C TYR A 180 12.03 16.86 -4.83
N ARG A 181 12.84 17.82 -5.31
CA ARG A 181 12.69 19.25 -5.00
C ARG A 181 11.39 19.80 -5.60
N GLU A 182 11.05 19.38 -6.81
CA GLU A 182 9.86 19.79 -7.56
C GLU A 182 8.60 18.94 -7.24
N MET A 183 8.77 17.76 -6.63
CA MET A 183 7.73 16.74 -6.47
C MET A 183 6.48 17.23 -5.72
N PRO A 184 5.27 17.17 -6.32
CA PRO A 184 4.01 17.45 -5.63
C PRO A 184 3.68 16.36 -4.60
N GLN A 185 2.77 16.67 -3.67
CA GLN A 185 2.28 15.70 -2.69
C GLN A 185 0.91 15.17 -3.12
N TYR A 186 0.83 13.86 -3.38
CA TYR A 186 -0.42 13.18 -3.69
C TYR A 186 -0.56 11.91 -2.84
N ASN A 187 -1.74 11.73 -2.25
CA ASN A 187 -2.15 10.47 -1.66
C ASN A 187 -2.67 9.49 -2.72
N PHE A 188 -2.14 8.27 -2.73
CA PHE A 188 -2.48 7.25 -3.72
C PHE A 188 -3.96 6.81 -3.63
N SER A 189 -4.50 6.64 -2.44
CA SER A 189 -5.90 6.22 -2.28
C SER A 189 -6.88 7.30 -2.69
N SER A 190 -6.80 8.49 -2.10
CA SER A 190 -7.80 9.54 -2.30
C SER A 190 -7.67 10.24 -3.66
N HIS A 191 -6.47 10.28 -4.25
CA HIS A 191 -6.24 10.97 -5.52
C HIS A 191 -6.06 10.04 -6.73
N LEU A 192 -5.89 8.71 -6.56
CA LEU A 192 -5.90 7.74 -7.67
C LEU A 192 -7.02 6.70 -7.52
N LEU A 193 -6.99 5.85 -6.49
CA LEU A 193 -7.98 4.75 -6.37
C LEU A 193 -9.42 5.26 -6.32
N GLN A 194 -9.65 6.38 -5.63
CA GLN A 194 -10.95 7.06 -5.57
C GLN A 194 -11.35 7.77 -6.87
N ARG A 195 -10.37 8.16 -7.71
CA ARG A 195 -10.61 8.94 -8.93
C ARG A 195 -10.85 8.09 -10.17
N VAL A 196 -10.33 6.87 -10.20
CA VAL A 196 -10.48 5.93 -11.32
C VAL A 196 -11.04 4.56 -10.88
N PRO A 197 -12.16 4.50 -10.10
CA PRO A 197 -12.72 3.24 -9.63
C PRO A 197 -13.05 2.27 -10.79
N GLU A 198 -13.34 2.78 -11.98
CA GLU A 198 -13.58 2.01 -13.19
C GLU A 198 -12.36 1.21 -13.68
N ARG A 199 -11.15 1.59 -13.28
CA ARG A 199 -9.89 0.86 -13.53
C ARG A 199 -9.54 -0.12 -12.42
N VAL A 200 -10.25 -0.09 -11.30
CA VAL A 200 -9.96 -0.89 -10.12
C VAL A 200 -10.83 -2.15 -10.12
N ALA A 201 -10.25 -3.26 -9.71
CA ALA A 201 -10.94 -4.49 -9.36
C ALA A 201 -10.59 -4.87 -7.92
N VAL A 202 -11.40 -5.70 -7.29
CA VAL A 202 -11.17 -6.18 -5.92
C VAL A 202 -11.35 -7.69 -5.83
N MET A 203 -10.41 -8.33 -5.15
CA MET A 203 -10.47 -9.71 -4.69
C MET A 203 -10.53 -9.72 -3.16
N GLU A 204 -11.41 -10.52 -2.57
CA GLU A 204 -11.57 -10.59 -1.12
C GLU A 204 -10.49 -11.48 -0.47
N LEU A 205 -9.87 -11.00 0.60
CA LEU A 205 -8.98 -11.77 1.47
C LEU A 205 -9.82 -12.62 2.44
N THR A 206 -10.19 -13.82 2.00
CA THR A 206 -11.01 -14.73 2.81
C THR A 206 -10.17 -15.56 3.78
N GLY A 207 -10.62 -15.66 5.03
CA GLY A 207 -9.99 -16.54 6.02
C GLY A 207 -8.59 -16.11 6.45
N VAL A 208 -8.28 -14.82 6.30
CA VAL A 208 -7.09 -14.12 6.78
C VAL A 208 -7.52 -13.04 7.77
N LEU A 209 -6.94 -13.06 8.97
CA LEU A 209 -6.95 -11.93 9.87
C LEU A 209 -5.98 -10.88 9.34
N TRP A 210 -6.48 -9.69 9.01
CA TRP A 210 -5.69 -8.55 8.59
C TRP A 210 -5.87 -7.38 9.57
N SER A 211 -4.80 -6.62 9.80
CA SER A 211 -4.83 -5.33 10.48
C SER A 211 -3.69 -4.46 9.97
N ASP A 212 -3.92 -3.16 9.83
CA ASP A 212 -2.88 -2.19 9.46
C ASP A 212 -1.87 -1.90 10.59
N TRP A 213 -2.12 -2.42 11.80
CA TRP A 213 -1.38 -2.09 13.03
C TRP A 213 -1.19 -0.59 13.28
N GLY A 214 -2.05 0.26 12.72
CA GLY A 214 -1.94 1.71 12.78
C GLY A 214 -2.22 2.31 14.17
N LYS A 215 -2.71 1.49 15.11
CA LYS A 215 -2.97 1.88 16.50
C LYS A 215 -2.55 0.78 17.49
N PRO A 216 -2.02 1.11 18.67
CA PRO A 216 -1.63 0.12 19.68
C PRO A 216 -2.75 -0.87 20.04
N GLU A 217 -4.00 -0.41 20.07
CA GLU A 217 -5.17 -1.24 20.37
C GLU A 217 -5.37 -2.33 19.32
N ARG A 218 -5.11 -2.04 18.04
CA ARG A 218 -5.21 -3.01 16.93
C ARG A 218 -4.12 -4.07 17.00
N ILE A 219 -2.93 -3.72 17.47
CA ILE A 219 -1.84 -4.68 17.73
C ILE A 219 -2.28 -5.65 18.83
N ALA A 220 -2.75 -5.12 19.96
CA ALA A 220 -3.22 -5.94 21.07
C ALA A 220 -4.40 -6.84 20.67
N GLU A 221 -5.36 -6.33 19.88
CA GLU A 221 -6.48 -7.08 19.32
C GLU A 221 -5.99 -8.25 18.45
N SER A 222 -5.07 -7.97 17.52
CA SER A 222 -4.52 -8.96 16.60
C SER A 222 -3.81 -10.11 17.34
N ILE A 223 -2.98 -9.78 18.33
CA ILE A 223 -2.26 -10.75 19.16
C ILE A 223 -3.24 -11.65 19.93
N ARG A 224 -4.30 -11.08 20.52
CA ARG A 224 -5.33 -11.87 21.22
C ARG A 224 -6.11 -12.77 20.29
N ARG A 225 -6.47 -12.30 19.09
CA ARG A 225 -7.24 -13.08 18.09
C ARG A 225 -6.48 -14.31 17.61
N ILE A 226 -5.15 -14.31 17.65
CA ILE A 226 -4.32 -15.49 17.34
C ILE A 226 -4.01 -16.34 18.59
N GLY A 227 -4.70 -16.12 19.71
CA GLY A 227 -4.54 -16.90 20.95
C GLY A 227 -3.26 -16.60 21.73
N LYS A 228 -2.60 -15.46 21.48
CA LYS A 228 -1.40 -15.03 22.20
C LYS A 228 -1.72 -13.93 23.20
N VAL A 229 -0.83 -13.75 24.17
CA VAL A 229 -0.88 -12.66 25.15
C VAL A 229 0.14 -11.60 24.76
N PRO A 230 -0.23 -10.30 24.65
CA PRO A 230 0.74 -9.24 24.42
C PRO A 230 1.82 -9.22 25.49
N ALA A 231 3.09 -9.14 25.06
CA ALA A 231 4.24 -9.07 25.97
C ALA A 231 4.43 -7.68 26.61
N PHE A 232 3.55 -6.73 26.29
CA PHE A 232 3.55 -5.37 26.83
C PHE A 232 2.34 -5.14 27.75
N PRO A 233 2.48 -4.30 28.79
CA PRO A 233 1.37 -3.93 29.65
C PRO A 233 0.22 -3.28 28.87
N LEU A 234 -1.02 -3.70 29.12
CA LEU A 234 -2.18 -3.16 28.39
C LEU A 234 -2.62 -1.79 28.87
N ASP A 235 -2.18 -1.38 30.06
CA ASP A 235 -2.46 -0.06 30.64
C ASP A 235 -1.66 1.07 29.97
N CYS A 236 -0.74 0.73 29.05
CA CYS A 236 -0.08 1.69 28.18
C CYS A 236 -0.93 2.07 26.95
N LEU A 237 -1.94 1.27 26.60
CA LEU A 237 -2.85 1.54 25.49
C LEU A 237 -3.62 2.84 25.80
N GLY A 238 -3.56 3.81 24.90
CA GLY A 238 -4.16 5.14 25.08
C GLY A 238 -3.30 6.20 25.79
N ARG A 239 -2.08 5.88 26.26
CA ARG A 239 -1.14 6.91 26.75
C ARG A 239 -0.35 7.49 25.57
N PRO A 240 -0.09 8.82 25.53
CA PRO A 240 0.82 9.39 24.53
C PRO A 240 2.19 8.71 24.59
N PHE A 241 2.82 8.49 23.43
CA PHE A 241 4.18 8.00 23.40
C PHE A 241 5.11 9.01 24.09
N ALA A 242 5.68 8.60 25.21
CA ALA A 242 6.76 9.31 25.87
C ALA A 242 8.04 8.52 25.57
N PRO A 243 8.96 9.01 24.72
CA PRO A 243 10.23 8.34 24.54
C PRO A 243 10.91 8.25 25.90
N ASN A 244 11.44 7.06 26.25
CA ASN A 244 12.35 6.98 27.38
C ASN A 244 13.48 7.99 27.13
N PRO A 245 13.88 8.80 28.13
CA PRO A 245 15.04 9.66 27.98
C PRO A 245 16.21 8.77 27.53
N ILE A 246 16.82 9.14 26.40
CA ILE A 246 18.00 8.45 25.88
C ILE A 246 19.02 8.44 27.03
N PRO A 247 19.51 7.27 27.47
CA PRO A 247 20.55 7.24 28.49
C PRO A 247 21.74 8.08 27.99
N GLN A 248 22.19 9.06 28.77
CA GLN A 248 23.29 9.99 28.42
C GLN A 248 24.57 9.29 27.91
N LYS A 249 24.73 7.98 28.16
CA LYS A 249 25.82 7.16 27.62
C LYS A 249 25.78 6.90 26.11
N ALA A 250 24.71 7.25 25.40
CA ALA A 250 24.64 7.08 23.95
C ALA A 250 25.17 8.29 23.16
N GLU A 251 25.29 9.48 23.77
CA GLU A 251 25.84 10.67 23.09
C GLU A 251 27.36 10.59 22.91
N GLU A 252 28.09 9.91 23.81
CA GLU A 252 29.55 9.75 23.69
C GLU A 252 29.98 8.81 22.55
N LEU A 253 29.09 7.93 22.07
CA LEU A 253 29.38 6.99 20.97
C LEU A 253 29.03 7.54 19.58
N LEU A 254 28.23 8.61 19.50
CA LEU A 254 27.81 9.24 18.23
C LEU A 254 28.67 10.44 17.83
N VAL A 255 29.51 10.95 18.73
CA VAL A 255 30.46 12.05 18.45
C VAL A 255 31.88 11.53 18.17
N SER A 256 32.11 10.22 18.31
CA SER A 256 33.43 9.59 18.09
C SER A 256 33.48 8.59 16.94
N ALA A 257 32.54 8.65 15.98
CA ALA A 257 32.52 7.80 14.78
C ALA A 257 32.51 8.64 13.49
#